data_AF-A0A947D659-F1
#
_entry.id   AF-A0A947D659-F1
#
_cell.length_a   1.000
_cell.length_b   1.000
_cell.length_c   1.000
_cell.angle_alpha   90.00
_cell.angle_beta   90.00
_cell.angle_gamma   90.00
#
_symmetry.space_group_name_H-M   'P 1'
#
loop_
_entity.id
_entity.type
_entity.pdbx_description
1 polymer ?
#
loop_
_entity_poly.entity_id
_entity_poly.type
_entity_poly.pdbx_seq_one_letter_code
_entity_poly.pdbx_strand_id
1 'polypeptide(L)'
;MNYHKLMGDFSRLAGLDDVEFEDAGGYFEIGGQPLFLAHEAAFGRITLSAPVATLKASESDLAGRLLELNLMLMRSGGYAFGYDPETATCLLVASHPIAALDAAGLDAAISAIVAKTEAARGLVLLGLELDDVADAKALNDLMSRQETTLIRA
;
A
#
# COMPACT_ATOMS: atom_id res chain seq x y z
N MET A 1 -6.50 -19.33 -17.57
CA MET A 1 -5.03 -19.22 -17.54
C MET A 1 -4.51 -19.94 -16.29
N ASN A 2 -3.38 -20.65 -16.34
CA ASN A 2 -2.70 -21.20 -15.14
C ASN A 2 -1.61 -20.22 -14.71
N TYR A 3 -1.42 -20.00 -13.41
CA TYR A 3 -0.38 -19.15 -12.82
C TYR A 3 1.01 -19.34 -13.45
N HIS A 4 1.54 -20.57 -13.50
CA HIS A 4 2.89 -20.81 -14.03
C HIS A 4 3.02 -20.43 -15.50
N LYS A 5 1.96 -20.65 -16.28
CA LYS A 5 1.92 -20.21 -17.68
C LYS A 5 1.93 -18.69 -17.77
N LEU A 6 1.11 -18.01 -16.95
CA LEU A 6 1.05 -16.55 -16.90
C LEU A 6 2.41 -15.96 -16.51
N MET A 7 3.07 -16.48 -15.48
CA MET A 7 4.41 -16.03 -15.08
C MET A 7 5.44 -16.28 -16.19
N GLY A 8 5.44 -17.46 -16.80
CA GLY A 8 6.36 -17.77 -17.90
C GLY A 8 6.12 -16.96 -19.18
N ASP A 9 4.88 -16.57 -19.46
CA ASP A 9 4.54 -15.64 -20.56
C ASP A 9 4.96 -14.19 -20.20
N PHE A 10 4.77 -13.78 -18.95
CA PHE A 10 5.18 -12.46 -18.44
C PHE A 10 6.70 -12.28 -18.39
N SER A 11 7.47 -13.24 -17.86
CA SER A 11 8.93 -13.15 -17.80
C SER A 11 9.54 -12.95 -19.19
N ARG A 12 9.04 -13.68 -20.20
CA ARG A 12 9.45 -13.51 -21.60
C ARG A 12 9.08 -12.15 -22.17
N LEU A 13 7.91 -11.61 -21.81
CA LEU A 13 7.46 -10.30 -22.27
C LEU A 13 8.31 -9.18 -21.66
N ALA A 14 8.57 -9.25 -20.35
CA ALA A 14 9.27 -8.23 -19.58
C ALA A 14 10.81 -8.33 -19.68
N GLY A 15 11.34 -9.39 -20.29
CA GLY A 15 12.78 -9.66 -20.33
C GLY A 15 13.35 -10.04 -18.95
N LEU A 16 12.52 -10.64 -18.09
CA LEU A 16 12.87 -11.08 -16.74
C LEU A 16 13.25 -12.56 -16.72
N ASP A 17 14.18 -12.95 -17.60
CA ASP A 17 14.55 -14.36 -17.81
C ASP A 17 15.20 -15.00 -16.56
N ASP A 18 15.73 -14.18 -15.64
CA ASP A 18 16.39 -14.62 -14.40
C ASP A 18 15.49 -14.57 -13.15
N VAL A 19 14.23 -14.12 -13.26
CA VAL A 19 13.32 -14.03 -12.10
C VAL A 19 12.55 -15.34 -11.96
N GLU A 20 12.85 -16.08 -10.88
CA GLU A 20 12.10 -17.28 -10.51
C GLU A 20 10.87 -16.91 -9.67
N PHE A 21 9.69 -17.19 -10.23
CA PHE A 21 8.42 -17.10 -9.51
C PHE A 21 8.08 -18.46 -8.90
N GLU A 22 8.07 -18.54 -7.57
CA GLU A 22 7.66 -19.73 -6.84
C GLU A 22 6.14 -19.91 -6.90
N ASP A 23 5.66 -21.08 -6.46
CA ASP A 23 4.23 -21.43 -6.38
C ASP A 23 3.43 -20.42 -5.56
N ALA A 24 4.04 -19.82 -4.53
CA ALA A 24 3.42 -18.83 -3.65
C ALA A 24 3.54 -17.39 -4.15
N GLY A 25 4.32 -17.13 -5.20
CA GLY A 25 4.63 -15.79 -5.67
C GLY A 25 6.13 -15.49 -5.73
N GLY A 26 6.48 -14.21 -5.65
CA GLY A 26 7.87 -13.77 -5.70
C GLY A 26 8.05 -12.30 -5.36
N TYR A 27 9.29 -11.93 -5.06
CA TYR A 27 9.73 -10.55 -4.90
C TYR A 27 10.55 -10.13 -6.11
N PHE A 28 10.32 -8.93 -6.61
CA PHE A 28 11.10 -8.33 -7.69
C PHE A 28 11.07 -6.80 -7.61
N GLU A 29 11.91 -6.15 -8.41
CA GLU A 29 12.02 -4.70 -8.45
C GLU A 29 11.79 -4.20 -9.87
N ILE A 30 10.96 -3.16 -10.03
CA ILE A 30 10.78 -2.46 -11.31
C ILE A 30 11.06 -0.98 -11.11
N GLY A 31 12.07 -0.45 -11.81
CA GLY A 31 12.42 0.97 -11.77
C GLY A 31 12.78 1.49 -10.38
N GLY A 32 13.42 0.67 -9.53
CA GLY A 32 13.72 1.01 -8.13
C GLY A 32 12.56 0.77 -7.16
N GLN A 33 11.37 0.40 -7.63
CA GLN A 33 10.22 0.13 -6.79
C GLN A 33 10.17 -1.37 -6.43
N PRO A 34 10.33 -1.72 -5.14
CA PRO A 34 10.10 -3.10 -4.69
C PRO A 34 8.64 -3.50 -4.87
N LEU A 35 8.43 -4.73 -5.31
CA LEU A 35 7.12 -5.34 -5.51
C LEU A 35 7.12 -6.77 -4.97
N PHE A 36 6.01 -7.11 -4.32
CA PHE A 36 5.69 -8.46 -3.90
C PHE A 36 4.50 -8.93 -4.71
N LEU A 37 4.62 -10.11 -5.30
CA LEU A 37 3.54 -10.82 -5.95
C LEU A 37 3.23 -12.03 -5.09
N ALA A 38 1.97 -12.17 -4.68
CA ALA A 38 1.46 -13.35 -3.99
C ALA A 38 0.49 -14.11 -4.89
N HIS A 39 0.69 -15.41 -5.04
CA HIS A 39 -0.24 -16.30 -5.72
C HIS A 39 -1.19 -16.94 -4.70
N GLU A 40 -2.43 -16.49 -4.71
CA GLU A 40 -3.49 -16.98 -3.84
C GLU A 40 -4.25 -18.11 -4.55
N ALA A 41 -3.62 -19.29 -4.64
CA ALA A 41 -4.14 -20.42 -5.41
C ALA A 41 -5.57 -20.83 -5.01
N ALA A 42 -5.88 -20.79 -3.70
CA ALA A 42 -7.20 -21.12 -3.17
C ALA A 42 -8.32 -20.16 -3.66
N PHE A 43 -7.95 -18.92 -4.00
CA PHE A 43 -8.88 -17.89 -4.47
C PHE A 43 -8.74 -17.62 -5.98
N GLY A 44 -7.76 -18.24 -6.65
CA GLY A 44 -7.49 -18.03 -8.07
C GLY A 44 -7.05 -16.60 -8.38
N ARG A 45 -6.27 -15.98 -7.50
CA ARG A 45 -5.87 -14.56 -7.59
C ARG A 45 -4.36 -14.39 -7.55
N ILE A 46 -3.91 -13.28 -8.12
CA ILE A 46 -2.60 -12.69 -7.87
C ILE A 46 -2.80 -11.39 -7.13
N THR A 47 -2.07 -11.20 -6.06
CA THR A 47 -2.05 -9.96 -5.29
C THR A 47 -0.68 -9.30 -5.41
N LEU A 48 -0.67 -8.07 -5.91
CA LEU A 48 0.51 -7.22 -6.02
C LEU A 48 0.53 -6.28 -4.82
N SER A 49 1.67 -6.19 -4.15
CA SER A 49 1.89 -5.30 -3.02
C SER A 49 3.16 -4.48 -3.23
N ALA A 50 3.08 -3.18 -3.05
CA ALA A 50 4.20 -2.24 -3.16
C ALA A 50 4.40 -1.49 -1.83
N PRO A 51 5.62 -1.48 -1.26
CA PRO A 51 5.96 -0.63 -0.11
C PRO A 51 5.76 0.85 -0.39
N VAL A 52 4.99 1.51 0.47
CA VAL A 52 4.65 2.92 0.39
C VAL A 52 5.40 3.74 1.45
N ALA A 53 5.41 3.29 2.69
CA ALA A 53 6.10 4.00 3.79
C ALA A 53 6.36 3.05 4.95
N THR A 54 7.50 3.20 5.63
CA THR A 54 7.73 2.58 6.94
C THR A 54 7.18 3.51 8.01
N LEU A 55 6.29 2.99 8.83
CA LEU A 55 5.56 3.71 9.86
C LEU A 55 6.12 3.35 11.23
N LYS A 56 6.08 4.29 12.17
CA LYS A 56 6.54 4.00 13.53
C LYS A 56 5.42 3.28 14.26
N ALA A 57 5.74 2.13 14.84
CA ALA A 57 4.79 1.28 15.57
C ALA A 57 4.08 1.96 16.77
N SER A 58 4.48 3.17 17.15
CA SER A 58 3.88 3.95 18.24
C SER A 58 2.67 4.80 17.84
N GLU A 59 2.27 4.82 16.57
CA GLU A 59 1.09 5.56 16.12
C GLU A 59 -0.19 4.81 16.53
N SER A 60 -0.76 5.19 17.68
CA SER A 60 -1.93 4.55 18.29
C SER A 60 -3.21 4.60 17.45
N ASP A 61 -3.21 5.33 16.33
CA ASP A 61 -4.35 5.49 15.43
C ASP A 61 -4.04 5.08 13.97
N LEU A 62 -2.94 4.37 13.73
CA LEU A 62 -2.57 3.97 12.37
C LEU A 62 -3.67 3.15 11.66
N ALA A 63 -4.33 2.26 12.40
CA ALA A 63 -5.43 1.46 11.87
C ALA A 63 -6.63 2.30 11.42
N GLY A 64 -6.97 3.36 12.16
CA GLY A 64 -8.03 4.31 11.80
C GLY A 64 -7.69 5.06 10.51
N ARG A 65 -6.45 5.55 10.40
CA ARG A 65 -5.98 6.30 9.24
C ARG A 65 -5.92 5.47 7.97
N LEU A 66 -5.40 4.24 8.06
CA LEU A 66 -5.39 3.34 6.90
C LEU A 66 -6.81 3.01 6.45
N LEU A 67 -7.77 2.92 7.38
CA LEU A 67 -9.18 2.76 7.03
C LEU A 67 -9.73 4.00 6.30
N GLU A 68 -9.45 5.20 6.78
CA GLU A 68 -9.87 6.45 6.11
C GLU A 68 -9.27 6.58 4.71
N LEU A 69 -7.97 6.33 4.56
CA LEU A 69 -7.30 6.32 3.26
C LEU A 69 -7.92 5.29 2.31
N ASN A 70 -8.26 4.11 2.82
CA ASN A 70 -8.97 3.08 2.06
C ASN A 70 -10.37 3.54 1.61
N LEU A 71 -11.12 4.24 2.45
CA LEU A 71 -12.43 4.82 2.08
C LEU A 71 -12.28 5.85 0.95
N MET A 72 -11.22 6.67 0.97
CA MET A 72 -10.91 7.59 -0.12
C MET A 72 -10.56 6.83 -1.42
N LEU A 73 -9.80 5.74 -1.32
CA LEU A 73 -9.41 4.90 -2.46
C LEU A 73 -10.55 4.08 -3.06
N MET A 74 -11.67 3.85 -2.36
CA MET A 74 -12.81 3.10 -2.94
C MET A 74 -13.31 3.68 -4.27
N ARG A 75 -13.15 5.00 -4.48
CA ARG A 75 -13.50 5.67 -5.74
C ARG A 75 -12.49 5.47 -6.86
N SER A 76 -11.26 5.08 -6.52
CA SER A 76 -10.14 4.88 -7.45
C SER A 76 -10.04 3.46 -8.00
N GLY A 77 -10.87 2.53 -7.50
CA GLY A 77 -11.11 1.20 -8.07
C GLY A 77 -9.92 0.24 -7.98
N GLY A 78 -10.03 -0.76 -7.12
CA GLY A 78 -9.17 -1.95 -7.15
C GLY A 78 -7.85 -1.88 -6.36
N TYR A 79 -7.62 -0.80 -5.62
CA TYR A 79 -6.45 -0.63 -4.75
C TYR A 79 -6.86 -0.47 -3.29
N ALA A 80 -6.03 -0.95 -2.38
CA ALA A 80 -6.18 -0.77 -0.95
C ALA A 80 -4.82 -0.54 -0.29
N PHE A 81 -4.81 0.19 0.81
CA PHE A 81 -3.70 0.22 1.74
C PHE A 81 -3.76 -0.99 2.67
N GLY A 82 -2.65 -1.72 2.73
CA GLY A 82 -2.37 -2.75 3.72
C GLY A 82 -1.28 -2.31 4.69
N TYR A 83 -1.08 -3.11 5.73
CA TYR A 83 0.00 -2.90 6.70
C TYR A 83 0.67 -4.24 7.00
N ASP A 84 1.98 -4.27 6.86
CA ASP A 84 2.82 -5.36 7.33
C ASP A 84 3.35 -5.02 8.74
N PRO A 85 2.88 -5.70 9.79
CA PRO A 85 3.31 -5.44 11.16
C PRO A 85 4.74 -5.90 11.45
N GLU A 86 5.30 -6.84 10.67
CA GLU A 86 6.65 -7.36 10.92
C GLU A 86 7.70 -6.32 10.52
N THR A 87 7.47 -5.63 9.41
CA THR A 87 8.36 -4.57 8.90
C THR A 87 7.87 -3.16 9.22
N ALA A 88 6.72 -3.04 9.88
CA ALA A 88 6.00 -1.79 10.10
C ALA A 88 5.78 -0.99 8.80
N THR A 89 5.47 -1.68 7.70
CA THR A 89 5.39 -1.07 6.36
C THR A 89 3.94 -0.94 5.91
N CYS A 90 3.56 0.27 5.51
CA CYS A 90 2.34 0.50 4.73
C CYS A 90 2.57 0.03 3.28
N LEU A 91 1.62 -0.74 2.77
CA LEU A 91 1.65 -1.32 1.43
C LEU A 91 0.50 -0.76 0.61
N LEU A 92 0.73 -0.46 -0.66
CA LEU A 92 -0.32 -0.33 -1.65
C LEU A 92 -0.55 -1.72 -2.25
N VAL A 93 -1.81 -2.17 -2.28
CA VAL A 93 -2.18 -3.53 -2.65
C VAL A 93 -3.21 -3.51 -3.77
N ALA A 94 -3.01 -4.34 -4.79
CA ALA A 94 -3.96 -4.57 -5.87
C ALA A 94 -4.11 -6.07 -6.10
N SER A 95 -5.34 -6.57 -6.14
CA SER A 95 -5.61 -7.99 -6.31
C SER A 95 -6.39 -8.24 -7.60
N HIS A 96 -5.97 -9.23 -8.37
CA HIS A 96 -6.48 -9.52 -9.71
C HIS A 96 -6.86 -11.00 -9.85
N PRO A 97 -8.03 -11.34 -10.41
CA PRO A 97 -8.34 -12.72 -10.78
C PRO A 97 -7.37 -13.21 -11.87
N ILE A 98 -6.74 -14.36 -11.68
CA ILE A 98 -5.81 -14.94 -12.67
C ILE A 98 -6.54 -15.20 -14.01
N ALA A 99 -7.82 -15.56 -13.95
CA ALA A 99 -8.63 -15.79 -15.14
C ALA A 99 -8.83 -14.53 -16.00
N ALA A 100 -8.66 -13.33 -15.43
CA ALA A 100 -8.79 -12.05 -16.12
C ALA A 100 -7.44 -11.49 -16.60
N LEU A 101 -6.32 -12.19 -16.34
CA LEU A 101 -4.98 -11.74 -16.69
C LEU A 101 -4.41 -12.55 -17.85
N ASP A 102 -3.77 -11.82 -18.77
CA ASP A 102 -2.71 -12.30 -19.64
C ASP A 102 -1.39 -11.58 -19.29
N ALA A 103 -0.30 -11.90 -19.99
CA ALA A 103 1.02 -11.33 -19.69
C ALA A 103 1.04 -9.80 -19.82
N ALA A 104 0.37 -9.24 -20.83
CA ALA A 104 0.28 -7.80 -21.03
C ALA A 104 -0.60 -7.13 -19.96
N GLY A 105 -1.68 -7.78 -19.54
CA GLY A 105 -2.54 -7.32 -18.47
C GLY A 105 -1.84 -7.33 -17.11
N LEU A 106 -0.98 -8.32 -16.85
CA LEU A 106 -0.14 -8.34 -15.66
C LEU A 106 0.92 -7.23 -15.70
N ASP A 107 1.60 -7.05 -16.83
CA ASP A 107 2.56 -5.95 -17.01
C ASP A 107 1.91 -4.57 -16.82
N ALA A 108 0.71 -4.38 -17.35
CA ALA A 108 -0.08 -3.16 -17.14
C ALA A 108 -0.49 -2.97 -15.67
N ALA A 109 -0.88 -4.05 -14.97
CA ALA A 109 -1.22 -4.01 -13.56
C ALA A 109 0.01 -3.64 -12.69
N ILE A 110 1.17 -4.22 -13.00
CA ILE A 110 2.46 -3.92 -12.35
C ILE A 110 2.84 -2.45 -12.60
N SER A 111 2.79 -1.99 -13.85
CA SER A 111 3.07 -0.59 -14.19
C SER A 111 2.11 0.37 -13.48
N ALA A 112 0.83 0.00 -13.36
CA ALA A 112 -0.18 0.81 -12.70
C ALA A 112 0.04 0.91 -11.18
N ILE A 113 0.38 -0.19 -10.51
CA ILE A 113 0.68 -0.14 -9.07
C ILE A 113 1.96 0.67 -8.82
N VAL A 114 3.03 0.47 -9.60
CA VAL A 114 4.28 1.24 -9.50
C VAL A 114 4.03 2.74 -9.67
N ALA A 115 3.27 3.14 -10.70
CA ALA A 115 2.94 4.55 -10.93
C ALA A 115 2.10 5.17 -9.81
N LYS A 116 1.32 4.35 -9.09
CA LYS A 116 0.48 4.80 -7.97
C LYS A 116 1.20 4.83 -6.64
N THR A 117 2.29 4.09 -6.47
CA THR A 117 3.03 4.01 -5.20
C THR A 117 3.51 5.37 -4.72
N GLU A 118 4.00 6.23 -5.62
CA GLU A 118 4.47 7.57 -5.23
C GLU A 118 3.33 8.50 -4.81
N ALA A 119 2.18 8.44 -5.48
CA ALA A 119 1.00 9.19 -5.07
C ALA A 119 0.46 8.67 -3.72
N ALA A 120 0.45 7.35 -3.54
CA ALA A 120 0.08 6.70 -2.28
C ALA A 120 1.03 7.11 -1.14
N ARG A 121 2.34 7.23 -1.41
CA ARG A 121 3.34 7.71 -0.45
C ARG A 121 3.04 9.13 0.00
N GLY A 122 2.75 10.02 -0.94
CA GLY A 122 2.34 11.39 -0.63
C GLY A 122 1.09 11.45 0.24
N LEU A 123 0.08 10.62 -0.04
CA LEU A 123 -1.15 10.57 0.75
C LEU A 123 -0.92 10.08 2.18
N VAL A 124 -0.12 9.03 2.36
CA VAL A 124 0.22 8.51 3.69
C VAL A 124 0.96 9.57 4.49
N LEU A 125 2.00 10.18 3.92
CA LEU A 125 2.79 11.20 4.62
C LEU A 125 1.98 12.46 4.97
N LEU A 126 1.15 12.95 4.05
CA LEU A 126 0.25 14.08 4.32
C LEU A 126 -0.78 13.76 5.42
N GLY A 127 -1.32 12.54 5.41
CA GLY A 127 -2.23 12.08 6.46
C GLY A 127 -1.56 12.05 7.84
N LEU A 128 -0.28 11.71 7.90
CA LEU A 128 0.50 11.75 9.14
C LEU A 128 0.74 13.19 9.62
N GLU A 129 1.19 14.07 8.71
CA GLU A 129 1.52 15.46 9.04
C GLU A 129 0.31 16.30 9.48
N LEU A 130 -0.86 16.11 8.86
CA LEU A 130 -2.05 16.89 9.18
C LEU A 130 -2.54 16.66 10.61
N ASP A 131 -2.37 15.46 11.14
CA ASP A 131 -2.81 15.14 12.48
C ASP A 131 -1.81 15.57 13.55
N ASP A 132 -0.50 15.55 13.27
CA ASP A 132 0.48 16.16 14.17
C ASP A 132 0.13 17.64 14.42
N VAL A 133 -0.33 18.34 13.38
CA VAL A 133 -0.81 19.72 13.48
C VAL A 133 -2.15 19.81 14.24
N ALA A 134 -3.08 18.88 14.00
CA ALA A 134 -4.37 18.85 14.68
C ALA A 134 -4.22 18.57 16.19
N ASP A 135 -3.37 17.62 16.56
CA ASP A 135 -3.06 17.25 17.95
C ASP A 135 -2.34 18.40 18.67
N ALA A 136 -1.36 19.02 18.03
CA ALA A 136 -0.68 20.20 18.57
C ALA A 136 -1.66 21.36 18.81
N LYS A 137 -2.62 21.56 17.89
CA LYS A 137 -3.66 22.57 18.04
C LYS A 137 -4.63 22.23 19.18
N ALA A 138 -5.09 20.99 19.27
CA ALA A 138 -5.98 20.54 20.33
C ALA A 138 -5.33 20.68 21.72
N LEU A 139 -4.04 20.39 21.83
CA LEU A 139 -3.26 20.58 23.05
C LEU A 139 -3.12 22.06 23.42
N ASN A 140 -2.79 22.93 22.47
CA ASN A 140 -2.71 24.38 22.70
C ASN A 140 -4.07 24.98 23.12
N ASP A 141 -5.17 24.53 22.51
CA ASP A 141 -6.53 24.96 22.87
C ASP A 141 -6.90 24.49 24.29
N LEU A 142 -6.42 23.33 24.72
CA LEU A 142 -6.64 22.81 26.08
C LEU A 142 -5.82 23.59 27.13
N MET A 143 -4.54 23.87 26.83
CA MET A 143 -3.65 24.64 27.70
C MET A 143 -4.16 26.07 27.91
N SER A 144 -4.56 26.75 26.83
CA SER A 144 -5.11 28.11 26.92
C SER A 144 -6.40 28.18 27.76
N ARG A 145 -7.26 27.15 27.70
CA ARG A 145 -8.45 27.05 28.56
C ARG A 145 -8.09 26.86 30.04
N GLN A 146 -7.07 26.07 30.36
CA GLN A 146 -6.61 25.89 31.74
C GLN A 146 -6.02 27.19 32.31
N GLU A 147 -5.19 27.91 31.55
CA GLU A 147 -4.65 29.21 31.96
C GLU A 147 -5.75 30.24 32.20
N THR A 148 -6.76 30.30 31.32
CA THR A 148 -7.90 31.22 31.48
C THR A 148 -8.75 30.88 32.72
N THR A 149 -8.81 29.60 33.11
CA THR A 149 -9.56 29.15 34.30
C THR A 149 -8.80 29.47 35.59
N LEU A 150 -7.46 29.34 35.59
CA LEU A 150 -6.59 29.65 36.73
C LEU A 150 -6.50 31.16 37.01
N ILE A 151 -6.63 32.02 36.00
CA ILE A 151 -6.62 33.50 36.18
C ILE A 151 -7.96 34.01 36.77
N ARG A 152 -9.03 33.21 36.71
CA ARG A 152 -10.38 33.59 37.17
C ARG A 152 -10.78 33.01 38.53
N ALA A 153 -9.93 32.21 39.17
CA ALA A 153 -10.12 31.67 40.52
C ALA A 153 -9.35 32.51 41.56
#